data_AF-A0A550GIJ6-F1
#
_entry.id   AF-A0A550GIJ6-F1
#
_cell.length_a   1.000
_cell.length_b   1.000
_cell.length_c   1.000
_cell.angle_alpha   90.00
_cell.angle_beta   90.00
_cell.angle_gamma   90.00
#
_symmetry.space_group_name_H-M   'P 1'
#
loop_
_entity.id
_entity.type
_entity.pdbx_description
1 polymer ?
#
loop_
_entity_poly.entity_id
_entity_poly.type
_entity_poly.pdbx_seq_one_letter_code
_entity_poly.pdbx_strand_id
1 'polypeptide(L)'
;DAYTASPSSSAAFLSALIDQGSYYVLIRVLIFILTPPDVLNWTFMLAVMASLTMIVGNLFALIQDNVKRLIANICVADVGYNLVGITSVTALGLTGNLYFFLMGGITTALSFMVVGVASHYGFKTLDDFSGLGKKMPFVSIALVIAALSFAGVPPLGGFMAKYLVFTAAIQADMSWLAVIGVLTSVVQVAYLLRLVNYMYGKEPKDETAIREPKRMLLPIFILVAAIIILGFYPQIVFNLIDPVVNQLPLIP
;
A
#
# COMPACT_ATOMS: atom_id res chain seq x y z
N ASP A 1 -2.04 -16.21 -3.02
CA ASP A 1 -2.87 -17.35 -2.58
C ASP A 1 -3.16 -17.37 -1.08
N ALA A 2 -2.17 -17.22 -0.19
CA ALA A 2 -2.42 -17.15 1.26
C ALA A 2 -3.43 -16.04 1.66
N TYR A 3 -3.29 -14.85 1.08
CA TYR A 3 -4.24 -13.74 1.26
C TYR A 3 -5.66 -14.06 0.81
N THR A 4 -5.80 -14.72 -0.34
CA THR A 4 -7.12 -14.99 -0.93
C THR A 4 -7.84 -16.11 -0.19
N ALA A 5 -7.12 -17.13 0.27
CA ALA A 5 -7.67 -18.28 0.98
C ALA A 5 -8.02 -18.01 2.46
N SER A 6 -7.34 -17.05 3.11
CA SER A 6 -7.57 -16.74 4.52
C SER A 6 -8.82 -15.88 4.76
N PRO A 7 -9.43 -15.86 5.96
CA PRO A 7 -10.44 -14.86 6.31
C PRO A 7 -9.88 -13.43 6.15
N SER A 8 -10.74 -12.45 5.81
CA SER A 8 -10.27 -11.09 5.54
C SER A 8 -9.63 -10.41 6.76
N SER A 9 -10.03 -10.77 7.98
CA SER A 9 -9.38 -10.33 9.21
C SER A 9 -7.95 -10.87 9.33
N SER A 10 -7.75 -12.15 9.00
CA SER A 10 -6.43 -12.78 8.97
C SER A 10 -5.55 -12.19 7.86
N ALA A 11 -6.11 -11.93 6.68
CA ALA A 11 -5.41 -11.26 5.59
C ALA A 11 -4.97 -9.84 5.98
N ALA A 12 -5.85 -9.07 6.62
CA ALA A 12 -5.51 -7.75 7.15
C ALA A 12 -4.37 -7.82 8.18
N PHE A 13 -4.45 -8.76 9.13
CA PHE A 13 -3.42 -8.98 10.14
C PHE A 13 -2.08 -9.39 9.52
N LEU A 14 -2.10 -10.35 8.59
CA LEU A 14 -0.89 -10.87 7.94
C LEU A 14 -0.18 -9.77 7.15
N SER A 15 -0.91 -8.97 6.37
CA SER A 15 -0.29 -7.89 5.61
C SER A 15 0.17 -6.73 6.48
N ALA A 16 -0.62 -6.35 7.48
CA ALA A 16 -0.28 -5.21 8.32
C ALA A 16 0.86 -5.48 9.30
N LEU A 17 1.11 -6.74 9.67
CA LEU A 17 2.11 -7.07 10.70
C LEU A 17 3.24 -7.98 10.22
N ILE A 18 2.95 -9.01 9.42
CA ILE A 18 3.97 -10.00 9.03
C ILE A 18 4.84 -9.45 7.91
N ASP A 19 4.23 -8.90 6.84
CA ASP A 19 4.98 -8.26 5.76
C ASP A 19 5.84 -7.13 6.34
N GLN A 20 5.23 -6.37 7.25
CA GLN A 20 5.84 -5.30 8.00
C GLN A 20 7.03 -5.76 8.86
N GLY A 21 6.86 -6.72 9.76
CA GLY A 21 7.96 -7.27 10.57
C GLY A 21 9.13 -7.80 9.71
N SER A 22 8.82 -8.34 8.53
CA SER A 22 9.83 -8.81 7.57
C SER A 22 10.69 -7.67 7.02
N TYR A 23 10.13 -6.49 6.75
CA TYR A 23 10.93 -5.32 6.35
C TYR A 23 11.89 -4.86 7.44
N TYR A 24 11.43 -4.83 8.71
CA TYR A 24 12.29 -4.41 9.82
C TYR A 24 13.53 -5.31 9.92
N VAL A 25 13.33 -6.64 9.81
CA VAL A 25 14.43 -7.61 9.79
C VAL A 25 15.33 -7.40 8.57
N LEU A 26 14.74 -7.21 7.38
CA LEU A 26 15.49 -6.99 6.15
C LEU A 26 16.38 -5.74 6.25
N ILE A 27 15.83 -4.61 6.71
CA ILE A 27 16.57 -3.36 6.91
C ILE A 27 17.71 -3.56 7.91
N ARG A 28 17.44 -4.24 9.04
CA ARG A 28 18.45 -4.54 10.05
C ARG A 28 19.60 -5.36 9.47
N VAL A 29 19.31 -6.41 8.69
CA VAL A 29 20.33 -7.27 8.09
C VAL A 29 21.13 -6.50 7.04
N LEU A 30 20.47 -5.76 6.15
CA LEU A 30 21.14 -5.01 5.09
C LEU A 30 22.05 -3.91 5.67
N ILE A 31 21.56 -3.12 6.61
CA ILE A 31 22.29 -1.97 7.17
C ILE A 31 23.35 -2.38 8.20
N PHE A 32 23.10 -3.36 9.08
CA PHE A 32 24.06 -3.70 10.14
C PHE A 32 25.00 -4.86 9.80
N ILE A 33 24.63 -5.75 8.88
CA ILE A 33 25.43 -6.95 8.57
C ILE A 33 26.11 -6.82 7.21
N LEU A 34 25.41 -6.29 6.21
CA LEU A 34 25.87 -6.28 4.80
C LEU A 34 26.40 -4.92 4.33
N THR A 35 26.64 -4.00 5.27
CA THR A 35 27.20 -2.67 5.01
C THR A 35 28.59 -2.59 5.68
N PRO A 36 29.66 -2.19 4.96
CA PRO A 36 29.68 -1.48 3.67
C PRO A 36 29.38 -2.36 2.45
N PRO A 37 28.73 -1.82 1.40
CA PRO A 37 28.40 -2.55 0.16
C PRO A 37 29.62 -2.90 -0.72
N ASP A 38 30.84 -2.63 -0.26
CA ASP A 38 32.08 -2.71 -1.05
C ASP A 38 32.40 -4.14 -1.56
N VAL A 39 31.83 -5.16 -0.93
CA VAL A 39 32.03 -6.57 -1.33
C VAL A 39 30.87 -7.11 -2.18
N LEU A 40 29.66 -6.56 -2.03
CA LEU A 40 28.46 -6.98 -2.73
C LEU A 40 27.55 -5.77 -2.98
N ASN A 41 27.34 -5.42 -4.25
CA ASN A 41 26.41 -4.34 -4.64
C ASN A 41 24.95 -4.81 -4.49
N TRP A 42 24.54 -5.02 -3.24
CA TRP A 42 23.20 -5.46 -2.87
C TRP A 42 22.16 -4.39 -3.16
N THR A 43 22.54 -3.10 -3.16
CA THR A 43 21.62 -1.98 -3.44
C THR A 43 21.12 -2.05 -4.88
N PHE A 44 22.01 -2.29 -5.86
CA PHE A 44 21.62 -2.47 -7.26
C PHE A 44 20.79 -3.75 -7.47
N MET A 45 21.20 -4.86 -6.86
CA MET A 45 20.41 -6.11 -6.91
C MET A 45 19.00 -5.89 -6.36
N LEU A 46 18.89 -5.22 -5.21
CA LEU A 46 17.61 -4.92 -4.57
C LEU A 46 16.79 -3.94 -5.40
N ALA A 47 17.42 -2.98 -6.10
CA ALA A 47 16.75 -2.10 -7.05
C ALA A 47 16.14 -2.86 -8.23
N VAL A 48 16.88 -3.83 -8.79
CA VAL A 48 16.36 -4.71 -9.84
C VAL A 48 15.18 -5.53 -9.31
N MET A 49 15.30 -6.14 -8.12
CA MET A 49 14.20 -6.89 -7.50
C MET A 49 12.98 -6.00 -7.22
N ALA A 50 13.18 -4.78 -6.69
CA ALA A 50 12.13 -3.81 -6.47
C ALA A 50 11.40 -3.48 -7.77
N SER A 51 12.15 -3.21 -8.86
CA SER A 51 11.58 -2.94 -10.18
C SER A 51 10.71 -4.08 -10.71
N LEU A 52 11.21 -5.32 -10.61
CA LEU A 52 10.47 -6.50 -11.05
C LEU A 52 9.20 -6.71 -10.21
N THR A 53 9.29 -6.56 -8.89
CA THR A 53 8.15 -6.67 -7.97
C THR A 53 7.07 -5.63 -8.28
N MET A 54 7.46 -4.37 -8.52
CA MET A 54 6.52 -3.30 -8.89
C MET A 54 5.82 -3.61 -10.23
N ILE A 55 6.58 -4.03 -11.25
CA ILE A 55 6.04 -4.34 -12.58
C ILE A 55 5.08 -5.52 -12.50
N VAL A 56 5.56 -6.65 -11.95
CA VAL A 56 4.80 -7.90 -11.89
C VAL A 56 3.56 -7.75 -11.02
N GLY A 57 3.66 -7.12 -9.86
CA GLY A 57 2.52 -6.88 -8.96
C GLY A 57 1.42 -6.04 -9.63
N ASN A 58 1.80 -4.94 -10.30
CA ASN A 58 0.83 -4.08 -10.98
C ASN A 58 0.21 -4.72 -12.21
N LEU A 59 0.98 -5.46 -13.01
CA LEU A 59 0.44 -6.19 -14.17
C LEU A 59 -0.53 -7.29 -13.75
N PHE A 60 -0.22 -8.04 -12.69
CA PHE A 60 -1.14 -9.05 -12.17
C PHE A 60 -2.39 -8.43 -11.56
N ALA A 61 -2.27 -7.31 -10.83
CA ALA A 61 -3.41 -6.57 -10.29
C ALA A 61 -4.35 -6.08 -11.41
N LEU A 62 -3.78 -5.59 -12.52
CA LEU A 62 -4.53 -5.06 -13.65
C LEU A 62 -5.48 -6.09 -14.27
N ILE A 63 -5.12 -7.37 -14.30
CA ILE A 63 -5.97 -8.42 -14.89
C ILE A 63 -6.87 -9.12 -13.86
N GLN A 64 -6.88 -8.73 -12.59
CA GLN A 64 -7.73 -9.38 -11.59
C GLN A 64 -9.18 -8.93 -11.66
N ASP A 65 -10.07 -9.92 -11.73
CA ASP A 65 -11.52 -9.73 -11.53
C ASP A 65 -11.93 -9.86 -10.06
N ASN A 66 -11.25 -10.70 -9.28
CA ASN A 66 -11.55 -10.87 -7.86
C ASN A 66 -10.96 -9.70 -7.05
N VAL A 67 -11.79 -8.93 -6.35
CA VAL A 67 -11.37 -7.70 -5.66
C VAL A 67 -10.41 -7.98 -4.51
N LYS A 68 -10.59 -9.10 -3.80
CA LYS A 68 -9.67 -9.49 -2.73
C LYS A 68 -8.29 -9.87 -3.29
N ARG A 69 -8.25 -10.55 -4.44
CA ARG A 69 -7.01 -10.89 -5.14
C ARG A 69 -6.36 -9.65 -5.77
N LEU A 70 -7.15 -8.70 -6.24
CA LEU A 70 -6.68 -7.39 -6.69
C LEU A 70 -5.92 -6.68 -5.56
N ILE A 71 -6.50 -6.57 -4.35
CA ILE A 71 -5.82 -5.96 -3.19
C ILE A 71 -4.56 -6.74 -2.80
N ALA A 72 -4.60 -8.07 -2.84
CA ALA A 72 -3.40 -8.87 -2.56
C ALA A 72 -2.25 -8.57 -3.53
N ASN A 73 -2.54 -8.36 -4.82
CA ASN A 73 -1.51 -7.98 -5.80
C ASN A 73 -1.04 -6.52 -5.64
N ILE A 74 -1.92 -5.62 -5.17
CA ILE A 74 -1.49 -4.27 -4.74
C ILE A 74 -0.44 -4.37 -3.63
N CYS A 75 -0.66 -5.22 -2.63
CA CYS A 75 0.31 -5.40 -1.53
C CYS A 75 1.68 -5.85 -2.06
N VAL A 76 1.68 -6.76 -3.06
CA VAL A 76 2.92 -7.18 -3.73
C VAL A 76 3.60 -6.03 -4.45
N ALA A 77 2.86 -5.21 -5.20
CA ALA A 77 3.43 -4.03 -5.85
C ALA A 77 4.00 -3.01 -4.83
N ASP A 78 3.28 -2.79 -3.73
CA ASP A 78 3.65 -1.89 -2.64
C ASP A 78 4.92 -2.34 -1.90
N VAL A 79 5.18 -3.65 -1.84
CA VAL A 79 6.48 -4.18 -1.41
C VAL A 79 7.60 -3.63 -2.26
N GLY A 80 7.42 -3.63 -3.58
CA GLY A 80 8.39 -3.09 -4.53
C GLY A 80 8.66 -1.60 -4.28
N TYR A 81 7.62 -0.78 -4.12
CA TYR A 81 7.78 0.65 -3.80
C TYR A 81 8.51 0.87 -2.47
N ASN A 82 8.20 0.07 -1.45
CA ASN A 82 8.85 0.20 -0.15
C ASN A 82 10.35 -0.13 -0.22
N LEU A 83 10.73 -1.14 -1.01
CA LEU A 83 12.13 -1.51 -1.23
C LEU A 83 12.95 -0.39 -1.89
N VAL A 84 12.34 0.45 -2.73
CA VAL A 84 13.01 1.61 -3.36
C VAL A 84 13.62 2.56 -2.32
N GLY A 85 12.97 2.74 -1.17
CA GLY A 85 13.53 3.58 -0.10
C GLY A 85 14.86 3.03 0.44
N ILE A 86 14.94 1.71 0.60
CA ILE A 86 16.09 1.02 1.19
C ILE A 86 17.30 1.06 0.25
N THR A 87 17.09 1.02 -1.07
CA THR A 87 18.19 0.98 -2.06
C THR A 87 19.03 2.26 -2.05
N SER A 88 18.49 3.36 -1.55
CA SER A 88 19.20 4.64 -1.47
C SER A 88 20.27 4.67 -0.37
N VAL A 89 20.15 3.84 0.69
CA VAL A 89 21.03 3.86 1.88
C VAL A 89 21.20 5.27 2.47
N THR A 90 20.12 6.06 2.47
CA THR A 90 20.09 7.43 3.03
C THR A 90 19.10 7.55 4.18
N ALA A 91 19.25 8.60 5.00
CA ALA A 91 18.28 8.94 6.04
C ALA A 91 16.89 9.16 5.46
N LEU A 92 16.79 9.85 4.31
CA LEU A 92 15.53 10.08 3.61
C LEU A 92 14.90 8.77 3.14
N GLY A 93 15.70 7.86 2.60
CA GLY A 93 15.23 6.55 2.14
C GLY A 93 14.67 5.69 3.27
N LEU A 94 15.33 5.72 4.42
CA LEU A 94 14.86 5.03 5.61
C LEU A 94 13.59 5.66 6.18
N THR A 95 13.53 7.00 6.31
CA THR A 95 12.32 7.71 6.73
C THR A 95 11.15 7.42 5.79
N GLY A 96 11.42 7.46 4.47
CA GLY A 96 10.44 7.13 3.44
C GLY A 96 9.95 5.70 3.55
N ASN A 97 10.85 4.74 3.74
CA ASN A 97 10.50 3.34 3.92
C ASN A 97 9.64 3.10 5.17
N LEU A 98 10.02 3.65 6.33
CA LEU A 98 9.27 3.47 7.57
C LEU A 98 7.90 4.18 7.54
N TYR A 99 7.82 5.33 6.89
CA TYR A 99 6.54 5.99 6.65
C TYR A 99 5.67 5.19 5.67
N PHE A 100 6.25 4.66 4.59
CA PHE A 100 5.57 3.82 3.61
C PHE A 100 5.06 2.53 4.25
N PHE A 101 5.87 1.89 5.10
CA PHE A 101 5.49 0.77 5.94
C PHE A 101 4.22 1.08 6.74
N LEU A 102 4.19 2.20 7.47
CA LEU A 102 3.06 2.52 8.35
C LEU A 102 1.79 2.78 7.53
N MET A 103 1.91 3.62 6.50
CA MET A 103 0.79 3.99 5.64
C MET A 103 0.26 2.82 4.80
N GLY A 104 1.15 1.98 4.29
CA GLY A 104 0.80 0.76 3.57
C GLY A 104 0.06 -0.22 4.47
N GLY A 105 0.53 -0.44 5.70
CA GLY A 105 -0.15 -1.28 6.68
C GLY A 105 -1.57 -0.80 7.00
N ILE A 106 -1.75 0.50 7.26
CA ILE A 106 -3.05 1.10 7.55
C ILE A 106 -4.00 0.98 6.33
N THR A 107 -3.51 1.33 5.13
CA THR A 107 -4.29 1.32 3.89
C THR A 107 -4.72 -0.09 3.50
N THR A 108 -3.82 -1.06 3.66
CA THR A 108 -4.11 -2.48 3.39
C THR A 108 -5.06 -3.07 4.41
N ALA A 109 -4.89 -2.77 5.70
CA ALA A 109 -5.82 -3.20 6.74
C ALA A 109 -7.25 -2.70 6.48
N LEU A 110 -7.38 -1.41 6.11
CA LEU A 110 -8.65 -0.82 5.72
C LEU A 110 -9.28 -1.56 4.54
N SER A 111 -8.48 -1.78 3.48
CA SER A 111 -8.94 -2.41 2.24
C SER A 111 -9.44 -3.84 2.46
N PHE A 112 -8.68 -4.67 3.19
CA PHE A 112 -9.11 -6.03 3.51
C PHE A 112 -10.30 -6.05 4.46
N MET A 113 -10.40 -5.12 5.41
CA MET A 113 -11.55 -5.02 6.30
C MET A 113 -12.83 -4.72 5.50
N VAL A 114 -12.78 -3.72 4.64
CA VAL A 114 -13.89 -3.28 3.79
C VAL A 114 -14.29 -4.37 2.79
N VAL A 115 -13.33 -5.01 2.13
CA VAL A 115 -13.60 -6.16 1.24
C VAL A 115 -14.09 -7.39 2.01
N GLY A 116 -13.69 -7.56 3.27
CA GLY A 116 -14.25 -8.58 4.16
C GLY A 116 -15.72 -8.37 4.45
N VAL A 117 -16.14 -7.12 4.71
CA VAL A 117 -17.55 -6.77 4.85
C VAL A 117 -18.31 -7.08 3.56
N ALA A 118 -17.82 -6.61 2.41
CA ALA A 118 -18.44 -6.89 1.11
C ALA A 118 -18.53 -8.40 0.81
N SER A 119 -17.47 -9.16 1.09
CA SER A 119 -17.42 -10.61 0.87
C SER A 119 -18.43 -11.37 1.73
N HIS A 120 -18.76 -10.87 2.93
CA HIS A 120 -19.79 -11.45 3.79
C HIS A 120 -21.19 -11.40 3.14
N TYR A 121 -21.45 -10.37 2.33
CA TYR A 121 -22.67 -10.24 1.53
C TYR A 121 -22.57 -10.87 0.13
N GLY A 122 -21.50 -11.62 -0.16
CA GLY A 122 -21.31 -12.33 -1.42
C GLY A 122 -20.59 -11.53 -2.52
N PHE A 123 -20.23 -10.27 -2.30
CA PHE A 123 -19.51 -9.47 -3.28
C PHE A 123 -18.04 -9.88 -3.36
N LYS A 124 -17.61 -10.46 -4.48
CA LYS A 124 -16.23 -10.97 -4.64
C LYS A 124 -15.54 -10.44 -5.90
N THR A 125 -16.27 -10.26 -6.98
CA THR A 125 -15.73 -9.84 -8.27
C THR A 125 -15.99 -8.36 -8.55
N LEU A 126 -15.26 -7.77 -9.50
CA LEU A 126 -15.50 -6.39 -9.96
C LEU A 126 -16.96 -6.18 -10.38
N ASP A 127 -17.53 -7.13 -11.12
CA ASP A 127 -18.92 -7.06 -11.54
C ASP A 127 -19.89 -7.09 -10.37
N ASP A 128 -19.60 -7.81 -9.29
CA ASP A 128 -20.44 -7.81 -8.08
C ASP A 128 -20.37 -6.48 -7.33
N PHE A 129 -19.25 -5.76 -7.44
CA PHE A 129 -19.10 -4.43 -6.89
C PHE A 129 -19.86 -3.36 -7.70
N SER A 130 -20.54 -3.71 -8.80
CA SER A 130 -21.35 -2.78 -9.58
C SER A 130 -22.42 -2.10 -8.72
N GLY A 131 -22.41 -0.77 -8.66
CA GLY A 131 -23.38 0.01 -7.89
C GLY A 131 -23.29 -0.14 -6.36
N LEU A 132 -22.20 -0.74 -5.84
CA LEU A 132 -21.99 -0.94 -4.40
C LEU A 132 -22.04 0.38 -3.61
N GLY A 133 -21.65 1.50 -4.24
CA GLY A 133 -21.71 2.84 -3.66
C GLY A 133 -23.11 3.26 -3.21
N LYS A 134 -24.17 2.76 -3.86
CA LYS A 134 -25.56 3.00 -3.46
C LYS A 134 -26.03 2.04 -2.36
N LYS A 135 -25.54 0.79 -2.38
CA LYS A 135 -25.93 -0.26 -1.42
C LYS A 135 -25.28 -0.12 -0.05
N MET A 136 -23.99 0.21 -0.04
CA MET A 136 -23.15 0.28 1.15
C MET A 136 -22.28 1.54 1.08
N PRO A 137 -22.87 2.74 1.18
CA PRO A 137 -22.16 4.01 0.97
C PRO A 137 -20.96 4.20 1.90
N PHE A 138 -21.03 3.80 3.17
CA PHE A 138 -19.93 4.03 4.11
C PHE A 138 -18.74 3.07 3.89
N VAL A 139 -19.02 1.80 3.66
CA VAL A 139 -18.02 0.81 3.23
C VAL A 139 -17.40 1.21 1.89
N SER A 140 -18.21 1.72 0.96
CA SER A 140 -17.74 2.11 -0.37
C SER A 140 -16.82 3.33 -0.34
N ILE A 141 -17.18 4.39 0.39
CA ILE A 141 -16.33 5.58 0.50
C ILE A 141 -15.00 5.26 1.18
N ALA A 142 -15.02 4.35 2.17
CA ALA A 142 -13.81 3.88 2.82
C ALA A 142 -12.88 3.13 1.84
N LEU A 143 -13.43 2.29 0.96
CA LEU A 143 -12.64 1.62 -0.09
C LEU A 143 -12.06 2.63 -1.08
N VAL A 144 -12.82 3.67 -1.45
CA VAL A 144 -12.35 4.74 -2.34
C VAL A 144 -11.18 5.48 -1.70
N ILE A 145 -11.27 5.82 -0.41
CA ILE A 145 -10.17 6.49 0.29
C ILE A 145 -8.93 5.60 0.33
N ALA A 146 -9.09 4.30 0.58
CA ALA A 146 -7.99 3.36 0.53
C ALA A 146 -7.38 3.24 -0.88
N ALA A 147 -8.22 3.18 -1.92
CA ALA A 147 -7.80 3.18 -3.31
C ALA A 147 -7.03 4.45 -3.67
N LEU A 148 -7.53 5.62 -3.32
CA LEU A 148 -6.83 6.89 -3.55
C LEU A 148 -5.50 6.97 -2.79
N SER A 149 -5.42 6.38 -1.59
CA SER A 149 -4.17 6.27 -0.82
C SER A 149 -3.16 5.37 -1.56
N PHE A 150 -3.56 4.17 -1.99
CA PHE A 150 -2.70 3.30 -2.80
C PHE A 150 -2.24 3.95 -4.10
N ALA A 151 -3.13 4.68 -4.77
CA ALA A 151 -2.82 5.45 -5.97
C ALA A 151 -1.78 6.56 -5.72
N GLY A 152 -1.61 7.00 -4.47
CA GLY A 152 -0.74 8.11 -4.11
C GLY A 152 -1.34 9.45 -4.49
N VAL A 153 -2.65 9.65 -4.27
CA VAL A 153 -3.32 10.93 -4.56
C VAL A 153 -3.14 11.90 -3.39
N PRO A 154 -2.59 13.11 -3.60
CA PRO A 154 -2.58 14.15 -2.57
C PRO A 154 -4.01 14.50 -2.14
N PRO A 155 -4.33 14.68 -0.84
CA PRO A 155 -3.44 14.82 0.31
C PRO A 155 -3.30 13.55 1.18
N LEU A 156 -3.54 12.34 0.64
CA LEU A 156 -3.54 11.10 1.44
C LEU A 156 -2.12 10.63 1.75
N GLY A 157 -1.93 9.94 2.89
CA GLY A 157 -0.58 9.54 3.30
C GLY A 157 0.13 8.58 2.33
N GLY A 158 -0.60 7.81 1.53
CA GLY A 158 0.04 7.01 0.46
C GLY A 158 0.79 7.84 -0.60
N PHE A 159 0.41 9.11 -0.81
CA PHE A 159 1.18 10.04 -1.64
C PHE A 159 2.53 10.36 -1.01
N MET A 160 2.53 10.75 0.26
CA MET A 160 3.74 11.12 0.99
C MET A 160 4.72 9.94 1.07
N ALA A 161 4.18 8.73 1.24
CA ALA A 161 4.97 7.49 1.21
C ALA A 161 5.73 7.32 -0.10
N LYS A 162 5.03 7.38 -1.24
CA LYS A 162 5.66 7.27 -2.58
C LYS A 162 6.61 8.43 -2.86
N TYR A 163 6.23 9.64 -2.49
CA TYR A 163 7.05 10.83 -2.68
C TYR A 163 8.42 10.69 -2.01
N LEU A 164 8.46 10.26 -0.74
CA LEU A 164 9.72 10.11 -0.01
C LEU A 164 10.63 9.04 -0.61
N VAL A 165 10.10 7.85 -0.92
CA VAL A 165 10.92 6.76 -1.48
C VAL A 165 11.45 7.09 -2.88
N PHE A 166 10.66 7.76 -3.72
CA PHE A 166 11.12 8.19 -5.04
C PHE A 166 12.14 9.31 -4.95
N THR A 167 11.94 10.27 -4.04
CA THR A 167 12.92 11.35 -3.81
C THR A 167 14.25 10.78 -3.32
N ALA A 168 14.21 9.80 -2.41
CA ALA A 168 15.42 9.13 -1.92
C ALA A 168 16.16 8.38 -3.04
N ALA A 169 15.44 7.69 -3.94
CA ALA A 169 16.06 7.02 -5.08
C ALA A 169 16.71 8.01 -6.07
N ILE A 170 16.08 9.16 -6.32
CA ILE A 170 16.65 10.20 -7.18
C ILE A 170 17.93 10.78 -6.56
N GLN A 171 17.94 11.04 -5.26
CA GLN A 171 19.10 11.56 -4.54
C GLN A 171 20.28 10.58 -4.48
N ALA A 172 20.00 9.28 -4.58
CA ALA A 172 21.01 8.22 -4.61
C ALA A 172 21.42 7.79 -6.04
N ASP A 173 21.27 8.67 -7.03
CA ASP A 173 21.59 8.43 -8.44
C ASP A 173 20.84 7.24 -9.09
N MET A 174 19.74 6.78 -8.48
CA MET A 174 18.87 5.71 -8.99
C MET A 174 17.61 6.27 -9.64
N SER A 175 17.73 7.37 -10.40
CA SER A 175 16.59 8.04 -11.05
C SER A 175 15.78 7.12 -11.96
N TRP A 176 16.43 6.14 -12.62
CA TRP A 176 15.75 5.14 -13.44
C TRP A 176 14.72 4.30 -12.64
N LEU A 177 15.01 4.02 -11.37
CA LEU A 177 14.12 3.25 -10.48
C LEU A 177 12.89 4.07 -10.10
N ALA A 178 13.09 5.36 -9.83
CA ALA A 178 11.98 6.30 -9.59
C ALA A 178 11.08 6.42 -10.83
N VAL A 179 11.65 6.48 -12.04
CA VAL A 179 10.86 6.50 -13.28
C VAL A 179 10.00 5.24 -13.42
N ILE A 180 10.57 4.05 -13.20
CA ILE A 180 9.80 2.80 -13.20
C ILE A 180 8.69 2.86 -12.15
N GLY A 181 9.00 3.30 -10.92
CA GLY A 181 8.03 3.41 -9.83
C GLY A 181 6.87 4.36 -10.17
N VAL A 182 7.14 5.49 -10.81
CA VAL A 182 6.10 6.42 -11.28
C VAL A 182 5.24 5.77 -12.36
N LEU A 183 5.85 5.13 -13.36
CA LEU A 183 5.11 4.46 -14.44
C LEU A 183 4.20 3.34 -13.92
N THR A 184 4.71 2.49 -13.01
CA THR A 184 3.89 1.44 -12.40
C THR A 184 2.81 2.02 -11.47
N SER A 185 3.05 3.17 -10.84
CA SER A 185 2.03 3.87 -10.06
C SER A 185 0.90 4.42 -10.93
N VAL A 186 1.19 4.82 -12.17
CA VAL A 186 0.14 5.18 -13.15
C VAL A 186 -0.70 3.96 -13.51
N VAL A 187 -0.09 2.79 -13.69
CA VAL A 187 -0.83 1.53 -13.89
C VAL A 187 -1.71 1.22 -12.67
N GLN A 188 -1.22 1.48 -11.46
CA GLN A 188 -1.98 1.33 -10.22
C GLN A 188 -3.24 2.19 -10.19
N VAL A 189 -3.12 3.45 -10.59
CA VAL A 189 -4.28 4.35 -10.73
C VAL A 189 -5.31 3.77 -11.68
N ALA A 190 -4.89 3.20 -12.82
CA ALA A 190 -5.82 2.69 -13.83
C ALA A 190 -6.75 1.58 -13.30
N TYR A 191 -6.22 0.55 -12.61
CA TYR A 191 -7.08 -0.52 -12.08
C TYR A 191 -7.86 -0.10 -10.83
N LEU A 192 -7.38 0.89 -10.08
CA LEU A 192 -8.13 1.45 -8.95
C LEU A 192 -9.31 2.30 -9.42
N LEU A 193 -9.11 3.14 -10.44
CA LEU A 193 -10.20 3.87 -11.09
C LEU A 193 -11.21 2.92 -11.72
N ARG A 194 -10.75 1.80 -12.29
CA ARG A 194 -11.66 0.74 -12.75
C ARG A 194 -12.55 0.24 -11.60
N LEU A 195 -11.98 -0.10 -10.45
CA LEU A 195 -12.75 -0.53 -9.26
C LEU A 195 -13.76 0.54 -8.82
N VAL A 196 -13.36 1.81 -8.75
CA VAL A 196 -14.26 2.93 -8.40
C VAL A 196 -15.39 3.08 -9.44
N ASN A 197 -15.08 2.93 -10.72
CA ASN A 197 -16.08 2.99 -11.79
C ASN A 197 -17.11 1.86 -11.68
N TYR A 198 -16.70 0.65 -11.27
CA TYR A 198 -17.65 -0.40 -10.94
C TYR A 198 -18.57 0.02 -9.79
N MET A 199 -18.00 0.53 -8.69
CA MET A 199 -18.76 0.88 -7.50
C MET A 199 -19.78 2.02 -7.69
N TYR A 200 -19.48 3.00 -8.54
CA TYR A 200 -20.30 4.22 -8.67
C TYR A 200 -20.81 4.50 -10.09
N GLY A 201 -20.10 4.05 -11.12
CA GLY A 201 -20.43 4.30 -12.53
C GLY A 201 -21.34 3.26 -13.17
N LYS A 202 -21.42 2.04 -12.60
CA LYS A 202 -22.30 0.97 -13.08
C LYS A 202 -23.56 0.84 -12.24
N GLU A 203 -24.63 0.35 -12.86
CA GLU A 203 -25.86 0.01 -12.16
C GLU A 203 -25.72 -1.25 -11.31
N PRO A 204 -26.38 -1.34 -10.15
CA PRO A 204 -26.32 -2.51 -9.30
C PRO A 204 -27.04 -3.70 -9.95
N LYS A 205 -26.46 -4.90 -9.83
CA LYS A 205 -27.06 -6.14 -10.36
C LYS A 205 -28.42 -6.50 -9.72
N ASP A 206 -28.67 -5.97 -8.53
CA ASP A 206 -29.87 -6.21 -7.74
C ASP A 206 -30.12 -4.94 -6.91
N GLU A 207 -31.37 -4.59 -6.61
CA GLU A 207 -31.75 -3.41 -5.84
C GLU A 207 -31.87 -3.67 -4.33
N THR A 208 -31.63 -4.90 -3.87
CA THR A 208 -31.66 -5.24 -2.44
C THR A 208 -30.81 -4.28 -1.59
N ALA A 209 -31.50 -3.60 -0.66
CA ALA A 209 -30.87 -2.71 0.30
C ALA A 209 -30.13 -3.52 1.38
N ILE A 210 -28.87 -3.17 1.62
CA ILE A 210 -28.03 -3.86 2.59
C ILE A 210 -27.81 -2.95 3.80
N ARG A 211 -28.08 -3.46 5.00
CA ARG A 211 -27.81 -2.74 6.23
C ARG A 211 -26.35 -2.93 6.63
N GLU A 212 -25.57 -1.84 6.58
CA GLU A 212 -24.15 -1.88 6.92
C GLU A 212 -23.91 -2.24 8.40
N PRO A 213 -22.90 -3.06 8.71
CA PRO A 213 -22.61 -3.50 10.06
C PRO A 213 -21.99 -2.35 10.89
N LYS A 214 -22.83 -1.66 11.68
CA LYS A 214 -22.43 -0.51 12.51
C LYS A 214 -21.18 -0.74 13.37
N ARG A 215 -21.00 -1.96 13.89
CA ARG A 215 -19.83 -2.32 14.72
C ARG A 215 -18.51 -2.31 13.94
N MET A 216 -18.54 -2.62 12.64
CA MET A 216 -17.34 -2.58 11.79
C MET A 216 -17.08 -1.20 11.19
N LEU A 217 -18.10 -0.33 11.12
CA LEU A 217 -17.90 1.04 10.64
C LEU A 217 -16.95 1.83 11.54
N LEU A 218 -16.98 1.63 12.86
CA LEU A 218 -16.09 2.32 13.79
C LEU A 218 -14.60 2.10 13.45
N PRO A 219 -14.06 0.86 13.41
CA PRO A 219 -12.66 0.65 13.05
C PRO A 219 -12.33 1.07 11.61
N ILE A 220 -13.27 0.92 10.66
CA ILE A 220 -13.10 1.42 9.29
C ILE A 220 -12.86 2.94 9.28
N PHE A 221 -13.69 3.71 9.98
CA PHE A 221 -13.56 5.16 10.03
C PHE A 221 -12.33 5.62 10.81
N ILE A 222 -11.89 4.87 11.82
CA ILE A 222 -10.62 5.14 12.52
C ILE A 222 -9.44 5.03 11.52
N LEU A 223 -9.41 3.98 10.71
CA LEU A 223 -8.35 3.80 9.71
C LEU A 223 -8.43 4.85 8.60
N VAL A 224 -9.64 5.20 8.13
CA VAL A 224 -9.86 6.31 7.18
C VAL A 224 -9.32 7.63 7.75
N ALA A 225 -9.67 7.96 9.00
CA ALA A 225 -9.19 9.16 9.66
C ALA A 225 -7.66 9.15 9.78
N ALA A 226 -7.05 8.00 10.13
CA ALA A 226 -5.60 7.87 10.17
C ALA A 226 -4.95 8.15 8.80
N ILE A 227 -5.48 7.58 7.71
CA ILE A 227 -4.94 7.82 6.35
C ILE A 227 -4.96 9.31 5.98
N ILE A 228 -6.05 10.00 6.31
CA ILE A 228 -6.22 11.43 5.99
C ILE A 228 -5.33 12.29 6.89
N ILE A 229 -5.38 12.10 8.21
CA ILE A 229 -4.61 12.88 9.19
C ILE A 229 -3.12 12.73 8.93
N LEU A 230 -2.63 11.51 8.71
CA LEU A 230 -1.22 11.26 8.45
C LEU A 230 -0.76 11.74 7.07
N GLY A 231 -1.70 11.93 6.14
CA GLY A 231 -1.43 12.57 4.86
C GLY A 231 -1.26 14.08 4.95
N PHE A 232 -2.11 14.76 5.72
CA PHE A 232 -1.98 16.21 5.98
C PHE A 232 -0.84 16.54 6.95
N TYR A 233 -0.64 15.69 7.96
CA TYR A 233 0.32 15.89 9.05
C TYR A 233 1.31 14.72 9.13
N PRO A 234 2.11 14.48 8.07
CA PRO A 234 3.10 13.40 8.10
C PRO A 234 4.17 13.61 9.18
N GLN A 235 4.34 14.86 9.65
CA GLN A 235 5.23 15.23 10.73
C GLN A 235 4.98 14.46 12.03
N ILE A 236 3.73 14.03 12.31
CA ILE A 236 3.41 13.20 13.48
C ILE A 236 4.24 11.92 13.46
N VAL A 237 4.36 11.32 12.29
CA VAL A 237 5.09 10.07 12.07
C VAL A 237 6.59 10.35 11.99
N PHE A 238 7.01 11.44 11.34
CA PHE A 238 8.43 11.81 11.28
C PHE A 238 9.00 12.04 12.67
N ASN A 239 8.32 12.78 13.54
CA ASN A 239 8.78 13.01 14.92
C ASN A 239 8.95 11.69 15.72
N LEU A 240 8.20 10.64 15.38
CA LEU A 240 8.33 9.31 15.99
C LEU A 240 9.53 8.53 15.42
N ILE A 241 9.82 8.71 14.14
CA ILE A 241 10.82 7.93 13.38
C ILE A 241 12.22 8.58 13.43
N ASP A 242 12.31 9.90 13.44
CA ASP A 242 13.57 10.66 13.39
C ASP A 242 14.59 10.22 14.47
N PRO A 243 14.20 9.96 15.75
CA PRO A 243 15.13 9.46 16.75
C PRO A 243 15.77 8.12 16.37
N VAL A 244 15.02 7.25 15.69
CA VAL A 244 15.48 5.92 15.25
C VAL A 244 16.41 6.05 14.05
N VAL A 245 16.05 6.92 13.08
CA VAL A 245 16.86 7.19 11.89
C VAL A 245 18.23 7.77 12.27
N ASN A 246 18.26 8.66 13.26
CA ASN A 246 19.50 9.26 13.77
C ASN A 246 20.40 8.28 14.54
N GLN A 247 19.85 7.17 15.04
CA GLN A 247 20.62 6.11 15.71
C GLN A 247 21.18 5.07 14.74
N LEU A 248 20.65 5.03 13.51
CA LEU A 248 21.13 4.09 12.51
C LEU A 248 22.41 4.66 11.91
N PRO A 249 23.52 3.89 11.89
CA PRO A 249 24.77 4.29 11.26
C PRO A 249 24.59 4.23 9.75
N LEU A 250 23.80 5.15 9.21
CA LEU A 250 23.72 5.39 7.78
C LEU A 250 25.03 6.09 7.42
N ILE A 251 25.82 5.46 6.55
CA ILE A 251 27.16 5.91 6.19
C ILE A 251 27.07 7.37 5.71
N PRO A 252 27.98 8.27 6.17
CA PRO A 252 28.08 9.64 5.68
C PRO A 252 28.43 9.74 4.20
#